data_AF-A0A374US28-F1
#
_entry.id   AF-A0A374US28-F1
#
_cell.length_a   1.000
_cell.length_b   1.000
_cell.length_c   1.000
_cell.angle_alpha   90.00
_cell.angle_beta   90.00
_cell.angle_gamma   90.00
#
_symmetry.space_group_name_H-M   'P 1'
#
loop_
_entity.id
_entity.type
_entity.pdbx_description
1 polymer ?
#
loop_
_entity_poly.entity_id
_entity_poly.type
_entity_poly.pdbx_seq_one_letter_code
_entity_poly.pdbx_strand_id
1 'polypeptide(L)'
;MEINFSSDNRIVNWKYENKSYSYVVEGIIFATESNDMIFLEIYENKTFSYRFINLNGKDILWYDENGNLKLFDSDGHCINEHRYNELKTVKVSKDNIYLMYKNRISVLSRKGDEISKISPPFGYIFYRFIDGEKLSVICQGNNNTADKYGRNDWKFKYDFLNNTWHKESFAY
;
A
#
# COMPACT_ATOMS: atom_id res chain seq x y z
N MET A 1 6.21 12.63 -14.17
CA MET A 1 6.65 12.03 -15.46
C MET A 1 5.45 11.28 -15.99
N GLU A 2 5.04 11.47 -17.25
CA GLU A 2 3.87 10.75 -17.79
C GLU A 2 4.34 9.39 -18.33
N ILE A 3 3.98 8.31 -17.63
CA ILE A 3 4.30 6.95 -18.04
C ILE A 3 3.19 6.48 -18.98
N ASN A 4 3.53 6.21 -20.24
CA ASN A 4 2.59 5.55 -21.16
C ASN A 4 2.33 4.14 -20.65
N PHE A 5 1.13 3.90 -20.15
CA PHE A 5 0.76 2.71 -19.39
C PHE A 5 -0.39 1.98 -20.08
N SER A 6 -0.25 0.67 -20.31
CA SER A 6 -1.35 -0.18 -20.78
C SER A 6 -1.32 -1.53 -20.08
N SER A 7 -2.49 -2.08 -19.80
CA SER A 7 -2.62 -3.40 -19.19
C SER A 7 -3.82 -4.15 -19.73
N ASP A 8 -3.68 -5.47 -19.82
CA ASP A 8 -4.80 -6.41 -19.90
C ASP A 8 -4.77 -7.34 -18.68
N ASN A 9 -5.46 -8.48 -18.74
CA ASN A 9 -5.51 -9.44 -17.64
C ASN A 9 -4.24 -10.30 -17.47
N ARG A 10 -3.19 -10.07 -18.27
CA ARG A 10 -1.97 -10.90 -18.36
C ARG A 10 -0.68 -10.11 -18.42
N ILE A 11 -0.72 -8.90 -18.96
CA ILE A 11 0.48 -8.10 -19.19
C ILE A 11 0.23 -6.65 -18.83
N VAL A 12 1.23 -6.04 -18.19
CA VAL A 12 1.34 -4.60 -18.03
C VAL A 12 2.54 -4.12 -18.83
N ASN A 13 2.34 -3.09 -19.65
CA ASN A 13 3.37 -2.48 -20.47
C ASN A 13 3.53 -1.02 -20.09
N TRP A 14 4.77 -0.56 -20.00
CA TRP A 14 5.06 0.84 -19.80
C TRP A 14 6.36 1.29 -20.46
N LYS A 15 6.51 2.61 -20.62
CA LYS A 15 7.74 3.24 -21.12
C LYS A 15 8.40 4.08 -20.04
N TYR A 16 9.67 3.82 -19.77
CA TYR A 16 10.48 4.56 -18.79
C TYR A 16 11.90 4.76 -19.35
N GLU A 17 12.46 5.97 -19.24
CA GLU A 17 13.80 6.33 -19.76
C GLU A 17 14.04 5.90 -21.23
N ASN A 18 13.04 6.10 -22.10
CA ASN A 18 13.07 5.67 -23.51
C ASN A 18 13.16 4.16 -23.77
N LYS A 19 13.02 3.33 -22.73
CA LYS A 19 12.93 1.87 -22.83
C LYS A 19 11.49 1.42 -22.60
N SER A 20 11.09 0.39 -23.32
CA SER A 20 9.80 -0.28 -23.11
C SER A 20 10.00 -1.46 -22.16
N TYR A 21 9.09 -1.58 -21.20
CA TYR A 21 9.06 -2.65 -20.21
C TYR A 21 7.72 -3.38 -20.31
N SER A 22 7.77 -4.67 -20.03
CA SER A 22 6.61 -5.55 -19.98
C SER A 22 6.72 -6.43 -18.75
N TYR A 23 5.63 -6.55 -17.99
CA TYR A 23 5.52 -7.43 -16.85
C TYR A 23 4.38 -8.41 -17.09
N VAL A 24 4.69 -9.70 -17.15
CA VAL A 24 3.74 -10.76 -17.49
C VAL A 24 3.33 -11.49 -16.21
N VAL A 25 2.06 -11.42 -15.87
CA VAL A 25 1.43 -12.15 -14.78
C VAL A 25 -0.05 -12.31 -15.09
N GLU A 26 -0.60 -13.50 -14.90
CA GLU A 26 -2.01 -13.76 -15.15
C GLU A 26 -2.89 -13.15 -14.03
N GLY A 27 -4.18 -12.96 -14.30
CA GLY A 27 -5.18 -12.54 -13.33
C GLY A 27 -5.15 -11.06 -12.94
N ILE A 28 -4.51 -10.18 -13.73
CA ILE A 28 -4.49 -8.74 -13.45
C ILE A 28 -5.91 -8.19 -13.53
N ILE A 29 -6.37 -7.56 -12.46
CA ILE A 29 -7.69 -6.89 -12.42
C ILE A 29 -7.57 -5.37 -12.40
N PHE A 30 -6.47 -4.85 -11.86
CA PHE A 30 -6.19 -3.43 -11.81
C PHE A 30 -4.68 -3.20 -11.81
N ALA A 31 -4.28 -2.13 -12.48
CA ALA A 31 -2.88 -1.76 -12.61
C ALA A 31 -2.78 -0.24 -12.71
N THR A 32 -1.85 0.36 -11.98
CA THR A 32 -1.65 1.82 -11.99
C THR A 32 -0.21 2.20 -11.65
N GLU A 33 0.18 3.41 -12.03
CA GLU A 33 1.40 4.05 -11.55
C GLU A 33 1.08 4.81 -10.26
N SER A 34 1.93 4.66 -9.24
CA SER A 34 1.80 5.35 -7.98
C SER A 34 3.17 5.54 -7.33
N ASN A 35 3.57 6.80 -7.10
CA ASN A 35 4.80 7.19 -6.43
C ASN A 35 6.07 6.57 -7.08
N ASP A 36 6.22 6.67 -8.40
CA ASP A 36 7.35 6.12 -9.16
C ASP A 36 7.45 4.58 -9.07
N MET A 37 6.31 3.92 -8.91
CA MET A 37 6.18 2.47 -8.86
C MET A 37 4.94 2.04 -9.65
N ILE A 38 4.94 0.81 -10.12
CA ILE A 38 3.75 0.17 -10.69
C ILE A 38 3.10 -0.67 -9.59
N PHE A 39 1.84 -0.41 -9.32
CA PHE A 39 0.99 -1.21 -8.44
C PHE A 39 0.09 -2.10 -9.28
N LEU A 40 0.07 -3.40 -8.95
CA LEU A 40 -0.85 -4.37 -9.54
C LEU A 40 -1.73 -4.98 -8.46
N GLU A 41 -3.01 -5.13 -8.79
CA GLU A 41 -3.95 -5.98 -8.08
C GLU A 41 -4.31 -7.17 -8.97
N ILE A 42 -4.15 -8.37 -8.41
CA ILE A 42 -4.20 -9.64 -9.13
C ILE A 42 -5.18 -10.55 -8.41
N TYR A 43 -6.09 -11.19 -9.14
CA TYR A 43 -7.02 -12.17 -8.63
C TYR A 43 -6.85 -13.50 -9.34
N GLU A 44 -6.30 -14.47 -8.62
CA GLU A 44 -6.06 -15.83 -9.11
C GLU A 44 -6.44 -16.86 -8.06
N ASN A 45 -6.96 -18.01 -8.48
CA ASN A 45 -7.29 -19.11 -7.57
C ASN A 45 -8.15 -18.69 -6.36
N LYS A 46 -9.08 -17.76 -6.57
CA LYS A 46 -9.96 -17.18 -5.54
C LYS A 46 -9.23 -16.41 -4.43
N THR A 47 -8.01 -15.94 -4.70
CA THR A 47 -7.19 -15.19 -3.75
C THR A 47 -6.73 -13.89 -4.38
N PHE A 48 -6.88 -12.77 -3.67
CA PHE A 48 -6.25 -11.50 -4.08
C PHE A 48 -4.78 -11.46 -3.68
N SER A 49 -3.95 -10.99 -4.61
CA SER A 49 -2.57 -10.62 -4.34
C SER A 49 -2.21 -9.30 -5.00
N TYR A 50 -1.18 -8.67 -4.48
CA TYR A 50 -0.81 -7.31 -4.81
C TYR A 50 0.68 -7.25 -5.04
N ARG A 51 1.10 -6.49 -6.05
CA ARG A 51 2.51 -6.29 -6.38
C ARG A 51 2.84 -4.81 -6.43
N PHE A 52 4.00 -4.47 -5.90
CA PHE A 52 4.68 -3.22 -6.15
C PHE A 52 5.92 -3.54 -6.97
N ILE A 53 6.07 -2.88 -8.11
CA ILE A 53 7.13 -3.12 -9.09
C ILE A 53 7.82 -1.77 -9.32
N ASN A 54 9.15 -1.76 -9.40
CA ASN A 54 9.86 -0.55 -9.79
C ASN A 54 9.68 -0.26 -11.29
N LEU A 55 10.02 0.96 -11.72
CA LEU A 55 9.91 1.36 -13.14
C LEU A 55 10.84 0.58 -14.09
N ASN A 56 11.76 -0.23 -13.55
CA ASN A 56 12.63 -1.13 -14.30
C ASN A 56 12.07 -2.57 -14.42
N GLY A 57 10.86 -2.82 -13.90
CA GLY A 57 10.17 -4.09 -14.04
C GLY A 57 10.59 -5.17 -13.04
N LYS A 58 11.23 -4.78 -11.93
CA LYS A 58 11.58 -5.68 -10.84
C LYS A 58 10.58 -5.55 -9.71
N ASP A 59 10.14 -6.67 -9.16
CA ASP A 59 9.33 -6.70 -7.95
C ASP A 59 10.07 -5.98 -6.81
N ILE A 60 9.31 -5.20 -6.04
CA ILE A 60 9.72 -4.59 -4.78
C ILE A 60 9.10 -5.38 -3.62
N LEU A 61 7.80 -5.65 -3.74
CA LEU A 61 7.00 -6.27 -2.70
C LEU A 61 5.85 -7.02 -3.34
N TRP A 62 5.60 -8.23 -2.85
CA TRP A 62 4.38 -8.98 -3.12
C TRP A 62 3.69 -9.29 -1.79
N TYR A 63 2.36 -9.19 -1.74
CA TYR A 63 1.59 -9.71 -0.62
C TYR A 63 0.24 -10.26 -1.06
N ASP A 64 -0.36 -11.14 -0.27
CA ASP A 64 -1.71 -11.66 -0.49
C ASP A 64 -2.66 -11.34 0.67
N GLU A 65 -3.96 -11.58 0.44
CA GLU A 65 -5.00 -11.40 1.46
C GLU A 65 -4.89 -12.37 2.65
N ASN A 66 -4.06 -13.40 2.55
CA ASN A 66 -3.76 -14.34 3.65
C ASN A 66 -2.63 -13.82 4.57
N GLY A 67 -2.08 -12.65 4.25
CA GLY A 67 -1.03 -11.97 4.98
C GLY A 67 0.39 -12.46 4.65
N ASN A 68 0.55 -13.30 3.63
CA ASN A 68 1.89 -13.65 3.15
C ASN A 68 2.50 -12.45 2.45
N LEU A 69 3.77 -12.15 2.74
CA LEU A 69 4.48 -11.01 2.19
C LEU A 69 5.91 -11.40 1.82
N LYS A 70 6.34 -10.98 0.64
CA LYS A 70 7.70 -11.14 0.12
C LYS A 70 8.30 -9.77 -0.21
N LEU A 71 9.55 -9.56 0.19
CA LEU A 71 10.35 -8.39 -0.17
C LEU A 71 11.48 -8.79 -1.09
N PHE A 72 11.77 -7.92 -2.05
CA PHE A 72 12.78 -8.16 -3.07
C PHE A 72 13.86 -7.07 -3.04
N ASP A 73 15.09 -7.46 -3.33
CA ASP A 73 16.19 -6.52 -3.56
C ASP A 73 16.10 -5.88 -4.97
N SER A 74 17.08 -5.03 -5.30
CA SER A 74 17.14 -4.34 -6.59
C SER A 74 17.32 -5.28 -7.79
N ASP A 75 17.88 -6.47 -7.58
CA ASP A 75 18.12 -7.47 -8.62
C ASP A 75 16.88 -8.36 -8.85
N GLY A 76 15.96 -8.35 -7.88
CA GLY A 76 14.71 -9.11 -7.87
C GLY A 76 14.80 -10.40 -7.05
N HIS A 77 15.80 -10.56 -6.18
CA HIS A 77 15.89 -11.71 -5.29
C HIS A 77 15.02 -11.49 -4.05
N CYS A 78 14.30 -12.52 -3.63
CA CYS A 78 13.55 -12.49 -2.38
C CYS A 78 14.53 -12.43 -1.20
N ILE A 79 14.47 -11.34 -0.41
CA ILE A 79 15.34 -11.11 0.74
C ILE A 79 14.61 -11.27 2.08
N ASN A 80 13.27 -11.27 2.06
CA ASN A 80 12.45 -11.48 3.24
C ASN A 80 11.13 -12.13 2.83
N GLU A 81 10.71 -13.15 3.57
CA GLU A 81 9.42 -13.80 3.42
C GLU A 81 8.83 -14.03 4.81
N HIS A 82 7.64 -13.48 5.05
CA HIS A 82 6.99 -13.57 6.34
C HIS A 82 5.47 -13.57 6.20
N ARG A 83 4.78 -14.20 7.15
CA ARG A 83 3.32 -14.18 7.26
C ARG A 83 2.88 -13.25 8.37
N TYR A 84 2.20 -12.18 8.00
CA TYR A 84 1.64 -11.18 8.89
C TYR A 84 0.15 -11.43 9.13
N ASN A 85 -0.18 -12.06 10.25
CA ASN A 85 -1.58 -12.30 10.62
C ASN A 85 -2.35 -10.98 10.77
N GLU A 86 -3.59 -10.95 10.28
CA GLU A 86 -4.50 -9.78 10.33
C GLU A 86 -4.01 -8.53 9.57
N LEU A 87 -3.05 -8.69 8.65
CA LEU A 87 -2.63 -7.63 7.75
C LEU A 87 -3.82 -7.18 6.88
N LYS A 88 -4.16 -5.89 6.92
CA LYS A 88 -5.25 -5.33 6.11
C LYS A 88 -4.78 -4.91 4.72
N THR A 89 -3.69 -4.16 4.66
CA THR A 89 -3.17 -3.57 3.44
C THR A 89 -1.75 -3.06 3.65
N VAL A 90 -1.03 -2.83 2.55
CA VAL A 90 0.34 -2.35 2.53
C VAL A 90 0.41 -1.06 1.72
N LYS A 91 1.20 -0.09 2.19
CA LYS A 91 1.64 1.06 1.39
C LYS A 91 3.16 1.02 1.28
N VAL A 92 3.67 1.21 0.06
CA VAL A 92 5.10 1.33 -0.19
C VAL A 92 5.40 2.79 -0.49
N SER A 93 6.47 3.30 0.12
CA SER A 93 7.06 4.60 -0.19
C SER A 93 8.52 4.42 -0.59
N LYS A 94 9.17 5.51 -1.02
CA LYS A 94 10.61 5.50 -1.35
C LYS A 94 11.46 4.92 -0.22
N ASP A 95 11.20 5.35 1.02
CA ASP A 95 12.08 5.04 2.15
C ASP A 95 11.58 3.86 3.01
N ASN A 96 10.26 3.67 3.11
CA ASN A 96 9.65 2.75 4.05
C ASN A 96 8.49 1.94 3.46
N ILE A 97 8.19 0.83 4.12
CA ILE A 97 7.00 0.01 3.88
C ILE A 97 6.08 0.12 5.10
N TYR A 98 4.79 0.34 4.88
CA TYR A 98 3.80 0.51 5.94
C TYR A 98 2.82 -0.66 5.92
N LEU A 99 2.81 -1.45 6.98
CA LEU A 99 1.88 -2.56 7.16
C LEU A 99 0.72 -2.11 8.06
N MET A 100 -0.50 -2.06 7.52
CA MET A 100 -1.68 -1.64 8.26
C MET A 100 -2.38 -2.82 8.92
N TYR A 101 -2.60 -2.69 10.22
CA TYR A 101 -3.50 -3.52 11.03
C TYR A 101 -4.64 -2.65 11.55
N LYS A 102 -5.67 -3.26 12.14
CA LYS A 102 -6.80 -2.52 12.73
C LYS A 102 -6.35 -1.48 13.78
N ASN A 103 -5.34 -1.81 14.58
CA ASN A 103 -4.93 -1.06 15.77
C ASN A 103 -3.51 -0.46 15.70
N ARG A 104 -2.78 -0.66 14.60
CA ARG A 104 -1.44 -0.10 14.41
C ARG A 104 -1.06 -0.06 12.93
N ILE A 105 -0.09 0.77 12.61
CA ILE A 105 0.73 0.65 11.41
C ILE A 105 2.14 0.29 11.86
N SER A 106 2.68 -0.82 11.37
CA SER A 106 4.11 -1.14 11.51
C SER A 106 4.86 -0.50 10.35
N VAL A 107 5.92 0.25 10.66
CA VAL A 107 6.81 0.87 9.68
C VAL A 107 8.03 -0.01 9.56
N LEU A 108 8.27 -0.53 8.35
CA LEU A 108 9.44 -1.34 8.04
C LEU A 108 10.43 -0.55 7.17
N SER A 109 11.71 -0.84 7.36
CA SER A 109 12.76 -0.49 6.40
C SER A 109 12.53 -1.22 5.07
N ARG A 110 13.20 -0.77 4.00
CA ARG A 110 13.19 -1.50 2.71
C ARG A 110 13.76 -2.92 2.76
N LYS A 111 14.42 -3.30 3.86
CA LYS A 111 14.94 -4.66 4.12
C LYS A 111 13.99 -5.53 4.94
N GLY A 112 12.89 -4.95 5.45
CA GLY A 112 11.88 -5.66 6.24
C GLY A 112 12.05 -5.55 7.75
N ASP A 113 13.03 -4.79 8.24
CA ASP A 113 13.22 -4.55 9.67
C ASP A 113 12.16 -3.58 10.20
N GLU A 114 11.47 -3.93 11.30
CA GLU A 114 10.52 -3.03 11.94
C GLU A 114 11.26 -1.88 12.65
N ILE A 115 11.04 -0.64 12.19
CA ILE A 115 11.72 0.55 12.70
C ILE A 115 10.82 1.39 13.61
N SER A 116 9.50 1.32 13.46
CA SER A 116 8.56 2.09 14.29
C SER A 116 7.14 1.52 14.22
N LYS A 117 6.28 1.98 15.14
CA LYS A 117 4.84 1.69 15.20
C LYS A 117 4.06 2.99 15.35
N ILE A 118 2.98 3.12 14.59
CA ILE A 118 2.07 4.25 14.65
C ILE A 118 0.71 3.76 15.13
N SER A 119 0.23 4.29 16.25
CA SER A 119 -1.12 4.04 16.76
C SER A 119 -2.15 4.85 15.97
N PRO A 120 -3.42 4.37 15.88
CA PRO A 120 -4.49 5.13 15.27
C PRO A 120 -4.80 6.41 16.07
N PRO A 121 -5.48 7.40 15.45
CA PRO A 121 -6.06 8.51 16.18
C PRO A 121 -6.97 8.01 17.32
N PHE A 122 -6.99 8.72 18.45
CA PHE A 122 -7.79 8.33 19.61
C PHE A 122 -9.27 8.19 19.25
N GLY A 123 -9.87 7.05 19.60
CA GLY A 123 -11.28 6.74 19.30
C GLY A 123 -11.53 6.15 17.91
N TYR A 124 -10.47 5.87 17.14
CA TYR A 124 -10.55 5.34 15.79
C TYR A 124 -9.75 4.04 15.60
N ILE A 125 -10.07 3.30 14.55
CA ILE A 125 -9.29 2.15 14.03
C ILE A 125 -8.89 2.41 12.58
N PHE A 126 -7.78 1.85 12.12
CA PHE A 126 -7.39 1.97 10.72
C PHE A 126 -8.29 1.16 9.80
N TYR A 127 -8.66 1.75 8.66
CA TYR A 127 -9.48 1.11 7.64
C TYR A 127 -8.69 0.86 6.35
N ARG A 128 -8.18 1.91 5.69
CA ARG A 128 -7.38 1.81 4.46
C ARG A 128 -6.38 2.97 4.33
N PHE A 129 -5.33 2.78 3.54
CA PHE A 129 -4.45 3.88 3.13
C PHE A 129 -5.14 4.77 2.09
N ILE A 130 -4.66 6.01 2.00
CA ILE A 130 -4.97 6.92 0.90
C ILE A 130 -3.70 7.08 0.08
N ASP A 131 -3.85 7.08 -1.25
CA ASP A 131 -2.71 7.31 -2.12
C ASP A 131 -2.24 8.78 -2.08
N GLY A 132 -0.95 8.97 -2.35
CA GLY A 132 -0.24 10.25 -2.28
C GLY A 132 1.03 10.17 -1.43
N GLU A 133 1.84 11.23 -1.53
CA GLU A 133 3.19 11.29 -0.95
C GLU A 133 3.20 11.18 0.57
N LYS A 134 2.25 11.84 1.24
CA LYS A 134 2.19 11.89 2.71
C LYS A 134 1.37 10.72 3.25
N LEU A 135 1.86 10.11 4.33
CA LEU A 135 1.15 9.03 5.02
C LEU A 135 -0.24 9.52 5.46
N SER A 136 -1.26 9.02 4.77
CA SER A 136 -2.65 9.39 4.97
C SER A 136 -3.50 8.13 5.01
N VAL A 137 -4.52 8.15 5.85
CA VAL A 137 -5.35 6.98 6.14
C VAL A 137 -6.80 7.39 6.23
N ILE A 138 -7.69 6.44 5.95
CA ILE A 138 -9.07 6.50 6.39
C ILE A 138 -9.16 5.66 7.65
N CYS A 139 -9.76 6.23 8.69
CA CYS A 139 -10.03 5.55 9.94
C CYS A 139 -11.53 5.48 10.21
N GLN A 140 -11.95 4.34 10.75
CA GLN A 140 -13.31 4.09 11.20
C GLN A 140 -13.44 4.49 12.67
N GLY A 141 -14.39 5.37 12.97
CA GLY A 141 -14.71 5.81 14.31
C GLY A 141 -15.80 4.97 14.98
N ASN A 142 -16.18 5.35 16.20
CA ASN A 142 -17.36 4.83 16.90
C ASN A 142 -18.51 5.85 16.90
N ASN A 143 -19.63 5.51 17.55
CA ASN A 143 -20.81 6.39 17.65
C ASN A 143 -20.50 7.77 18.24
N ASN A 144 -19.49 7.91 19.10
CA ASN A 144 -19.11 9.20 19.69
C ASN A 144 -18.32 10.09 18.72
N THR A 145 -17.81 9.51 17.64
CA THR A 145 -17.04 10.19 16.59
C THR A 145 -17.82 10.33 15.28
N ALA A 146 -19.07 9.87 15.29
CA ALA A 146 -19.99 10.00 14.19
C ALA A 146 -20.45 11.44 14.04
N ASP A 147 -20.75 11.84 12.81
CA ASP A 147 -21.37 13.13 12.56
C ASP A 147 -22.88 13.10 12.78
N LYS A 148 -23.55 14.23 12.54
CA LYS A 148 -25.01 14.35 12.69
C LYS A 148 -25.82 13.42 11.78
N TYR A 149 -25.20 12.79 10.78
CA TYR A 149 -25.80 11.83 9.86
C TYR A 149 -25.38 10.38 10.15
N GLY A 150 -24.63 10.14 11.24
CA GLY A 150 -24.16 8.82 11.64
C GLY A 150 -22.89 8.34 10.92
N ARG A 151 -22.24 9.21 10.11
CA ARG A 151 -21.02 8.85 9.37
C ARG A 151 -19.80 8.93 10.27
N ASN A 152 -18.95 7.90 10.24
CA ASN A 152 -17.82 7.75 11.15
C ASN A 152 -16.48 7.46 10.44
N ASP A 153 -16.43 7.53 9.11
CA ASP A 153 -15.20 7.37 8.33
C ASP A 153 -14.54 8.72 8.07
N TRP A 154 -13.30 8.85 8.55
CA TRP A 154 -12.57 10.11 8.53
C TRP A 154 -11.17 9.94 7.96
N LYS A 155 -10.78 10.92 7.15
CA LYS A 155 -9.43 11.05 6.62
C LYS A 155 -8.52 11.68 7.66
N PHE A 156 -7.37 11.06 7.85
CA PHE A 156 -6.28 11.59 8.67
C PHE A 156 -4.98 11.60 7.91
N LYS A 157 -4.12 12.55 8.26
CA LYS A 157 -2.78 12.71 7.71
C LYS A 157 -1.76 12.73 8.83
N TYR A 158 -0.68 11.97 8.67
CA TYR A 158 0.33 11.84 9.70
C TYR A 158 1.35 12.97 9.61
N ASP A 159 1.66 13.56 10.74
CA ASP A 159 2.76 14.48 10.92
C ASP A 159 3.91 13.78 11.64
N PHE A 160 4.95 13.45 10.87
CA PHE A 160 6.13 12.76 11.37
C PHE A 160 6.99 13.62 12.31
N LEU A 161 6.88 14.96 12.27
CA LEU A 161 7.66 15.82 13.16
C LEU A 161 7.12 15.76 14.59
N ASN A 162 5.80 15.75 14.73
CA ASN A 162 5.11 15.75 16.02
C ASN A 162 4.61 14.35 16.45
N ASN A 163 4.72 13.36 15.57
CA ASN A 163 4.18 12.00 15.74
C ASN A 163 2.66 11.98 16.02
N THR A 164 1.92 12.87 15.36
CA THR A 164 0.47 13.05 15.57
C THR A 164 -0.34 12.94 14.28
N TRP A 165 -1.61 12.56 14.42
CA TRP A 165 -2.57 12.58 13.31
C TRP A 165 -3.32 13.90 13.25
N HIS A 166 -3.41 14.48 12.05
CA HIS A 166 -4.28 15.62 11.74
C HIS A 166 -5.52 15.13 11.02
N LYS A 167 -6.69 15.41 11.58
CA LYS A 167 -8.00 15.10 10.98
C LYS A 167 -8.27 16.09 9.85
N GLU A 168 -8.51 15.59 8.63
CA GLU A 168 -8.72 16.45 7.46
C GLU A 168 -10.20 16.58 7.12
N SER A 169 -10.81 15.53 6.57
CA SER A 169 -12.16 15.56 6.03
C SER A 169 -12.87 14.22 6.24
N PHE A 170 -14.15 14.14 5.91
CA PHE A 170 -14.81 12.85 5.73
C PHE A 170 -14.17 12.08 4.57
N ALA A 171 -14.19 10.76 4.68
CA ALA A 171 -13.94 9.89 3.55
C ALA A 171 -15.27 9.63 2.83
N TYR A 172 -15.28 9.85 1.51
CA TYR A 172 -16.39 9.47 0.62
C TYR A 172 -16.06 8.16 -0.08
#